data_AF-A0A818GH98-F1
#
_entry.id   AF-A0A818GH98-F1
#
_cell.length_a   1.000
_cell.length_b   1.000
_cell.length_c   1.000
_cell.angle_alpha   90.00
_cell.angle_beta   90.00
_cell.angle_gamma   90.00
#
_symmetry.space_group_name_H-M   'P 1'
#
loop_
_entity.id
_entity.type
_entity.pdbx_description
1 polymer ?
#
loop_
_entity_poly.entity_id
_entity_poly.type
_entity_poly.pdbx_seq_one_letter_code
_entity_poly.pdbx_strand_id
1 'polypeptide(L)' 'KDRLDAIKILVDLIKITKHNNISIYSDTIDNHTNHLFRAWPERLYVLHDQKILYQGQPGPFGYSIPSLDYFLRKSIPINN' A
#
# COMPACT_ATOMS: atom_id res chain seq x y z
N LYS A 1 -21.62 0.66 5.69
CA LYS A 1 -21.79 2.07 5.28
C LYS A 1 -20.52 2.86 5.61
N ASP A 2 -20.05 2.74 6.86
CA ASP A 2 -18.95 3.53 7.44
C ASP A 2 -17.59 3.48 6.71
N ARG A 3 -17.16 2.31 6.21
CA ARG A 3 -15.85 2.18 5.54
C ARG A 3 -15.76 2.91 4.21
N LEU A 4 -16.82 2.88 3.40
CA LEU A 4 -16.85 3.61 2.13
C LEU A 4 -16.88 5.11 2.36
N ASP A 5 -17.56 5.56 3.42
CA ASP A 5 -17.58 6.97 3.80
C ASP A 5 -16.19 7.42 4.31
N ALA A 6 -15.47 6.56 5.05
CA ALA A 6 -14.08 6.80 5.43
C ALA A 6 -13.14 6.93 4.21
N ILE A 7 -13.32 6.11 3.16
CA ILE A 7 -12.55 6.27 1.91
C ILE A 7 -12.83 7.63 1.27
N LYS A 8 -14.10 8.05 1.17
CA LYS A 8 -14.45 9.34 0.56
C LYS A 8 -13.78 10.49 1.31
N ILE A 9 -13.86 10.49 2.64
CA ILE A 9 -13.19 11.47 3.50
C ILE A 9 -11.68 11.46 3.24
N LEU A 10 -11.05 10.28 3.20
CA LEU A 10 -9.62 10.18 2.91
C LEU A 10 -9.31 10.80 1.54
N VAL A 11 -9.96 10.34 0.47
CA VAL A 11 -9.75 10.82 -0.91
C VAL A 11 -9.86 12.34 -0.99
N ASP A 12 -10.86 12.93 -0.33
CA ASP A 12 -11.06 14.38 -0.27
C ASP A 12 -9.91 15.09 0.48
N LEU A 13 -9.47 14.54 1.62
CA LEU A 13 -8.38 15.10 2.43
C LEU A 13 -7.04 15.12 1.70
N ILE A 14 -6.68 14.03 1.04
CA ILE A 14 -5.38 13.91 0.35
C ILE A 14 -5.43 14.42 -1.09
N LYS A 15 -6.57 14.96 -1.53
CA LYS A 15 -6.78 15.53 -2.88
C LYS A 15 -6.28 14.58 -3.97
N ILE A 16 -6.56 13.28 -3.84
CA ILE A 16 -6.24 12.35 -4.93
C ILE A 16 -7.05 12.75 -6.14
N THR A 17 -6.36 13.22 -7.17
CA THR A 17 -6.95 13.53 -8.47
C THR A 17 -6.71 12.36 -9.42
N LYS A 18 -7.45 12.35 -10.54
CA LYS A 18 -7.19 11.42 -11.66
C LYS A 18 -5.75 11.48 -12.18
N HIS A 19 -4.99 12.54 -11.91
CA HIS A 19 -3.63 12.73 -12.43
C HIS A 19 -2.55 12.02 -11.62
N ASN A 20 -2.84 11.57 -10.40
CA ASN A 20 -1.82 10.97 -9.52
C ASN A 20 -1.68 9.45 -9.69
N ASN A 21 -2.53 8.79 -10.51
CA ASN A 21 -2.57 7.34 -10.72
C ASN A 21 -2.57 6.48 -9.43
N ILE A 22 -3.08 7.01 -8.31
CA ILE A 22 -3.20 6.30 -7.05
C ILE A 22 -4.64 5.81 -6.89
N SER A 23 -4.81 4.51 -6.65
CA SER A 23 -6.10 3.90 -6.30
C SER A 23 -6.17 3.61 -4.81
N ILE A 24 -7.31 3.94 -4.19
CA ILE A 24 -7.57 3.65 -2.79
C ILE A 24 -8.75 2.68 -2.70
N TYR A 25 -8.58 1.67 -1.87
CA TYR A 25 -9.59 0.65 -1.59
C TYR A 25 -9.79 0.54 -0.08
N SER A 26 -10.96 0.08 0.34
CA SER A 26 -11.18 -0.38 1.70
C SER A 26 -11.34 -1.88 1.67
N ASP A 27 -10.71 -2.54 2.63
CA ASP A 27 -10.86 -3.97 2.83
C ASP A 27 -12.31 -4.34 3.17
N THR A 28 -12.67 -5.57 2.84
CA THR A 28 -13.98 -6.15 3.17
C THR A 28 -14.16 -6.21 4.69
N ILE A 29 -15.41 -6.27 5.17
CA ILE A 29 -15.73 -6.13 6.60
C ILE A 29 -15.09 -7.23 7.47
N ASP A 30 -14.84 -8.40 6.88
CA ASP A 30 -14.13 -9.54 7.46
C ASP A 30 -12.60 -9.39 7.46
N ASN A 31 -12.08 -8.24 7.01
CA ASN A 31 -10.66 -7.90 6.97
C ASN A 31 -9.82 -8.90 6.15
N HIS A 32 -10.38 -9.40 5.05
CA HIS A 32 -9.77 -10.46 4.25
C HIS A 32 -8.35 -10.11 3.79
N THR A 33 -8.17 -8.91 3.21
CA THR A 33 -6.86 -8.47 2.70
C THR A 33 -5.88 -8.25 3.84
N ASN A 34 -6.32 -7.65 4.95
CA ASN A 34 -5.50 -7.46 6.12
C ASN A 34 -5.01 -8.80 6.71
N HIS A 35 -5.87 -9.82 6.78
CA HIS A 35 -5.48 -11.14 7.23
C HIS A 35 -4.49 -11.81 6.27
N LEU A 36 -4.77 -11.76 4.97
CA LEU A 36 -3.92 -12.35 3.92
C LEU A 36 -2.52 -11.74 3.91
N PHE A 37 -2.42 -10.41 4.04
CA PHE A 37 -1.16 -9.68 3.99
C PHE A 37 -0.58 -9.35 5.37
N ARG A 38 -1.23 -9.76 6.47
CA ARG A 38 -0.84 -9.39 7.84
C ARG A 38 -0.50 -7.90 7.93
N ALA A 39 -1.41 -7.06 7.41
CA ALA A 39 -1.14 -5.66 7.11
C ALA A 39 -1.24 -4.77 8.36
N TRP A 40 -1.89 -5.24 9.42
CA TRP A 40 -2.00 -4.53 10.69
C TRP A 40 -0.67 -4.51 11.47
N PRO A 41 -0.25 -3.38 12.07
CA PRO A 41 -0.95 -2.08 12.07
C PRO A 41 -0.84 -1.34 10.73
N GLU A 42 0.35 -1.33 10.11
CA GLU A 42 0.56 -0.89 8.73
C GLU A 42 1.70 -1.68 8.08
N ARG A 43 1.65 -1.83 6.75
CA ARG A 43 2.65 -2.59 6.00
C ARG A 43 2.75 -2.19 4.54
N LEU A 44 3.98 -2.20 4.02
CA LEU A 44 4.27 -1.94 2.61
C LEU A 44 4.60 -3.24 1.89
N TYR A 45 4.08 -3.39 0.68
CA TYR A 45 4.29 -4.53 -0.19
C TYR A 45 4.62 -4.08 -1.62
N VAL A 46 5.46 -4.85 -2.33
CA VAL A 46 5.58 -4.76 -3.79
C VAL A 46 5.16 -6.10 -4.38
N LEU A 47 4.19 -6.04 -5.29
CA LEU A 47 3.65 -7.19 -6.01
C LEU A 47 4.02 -7.08 -7.49
N HIS A 48 4.42 -8.19 -8.10
CA HIS A 48 4.64 -8.31 -9.54
C HIS A 48 4.30 -9.73 -9.98
N ASP A 49 3.58 -9.88 -11.09
CA ASP A 49 3.13 -11.19 -11.61
C ASP A 49 2.54 -12.11 -10.52
N GLN A 50 1.65 -11.55 -9.68
CA GLN A 50 0.97 -12.25 -8.59
C GLN A 50 1.92 -12.81 -7.50
N LYS A 51 3.17 -12.32 -7.45
CA LYS A 51 4.15 -12.67 -6.43
C LYS A 51 4.51 -11.47 -5.56
N ILE A 52 4.77 -11.73 -4.29
CA ILE A 52 5.35 -10.75 -3.37
C ILE A 52 6.84 -10.66 -3.65
N LEU A 53 7.28 -9.53 -4.18
CA LEU A 53 8.71 -9.25 -4.37
C LEU A 53 9.33 -8.52 -3.18
N TYR A 54 8.53 -7.74 -2.46
CA TYR A 54 8.95 -7.07 -1.23
C TYR A 54 7.84 -7.12 -0.19
N GLN A 55 8.23 -7.45 1.04
CA GLN A 55 7.39 -7.39 2.23
C GLN A 55 8.12 -6.56 3.29
N GLY A 56 7.57 -5.39 3.60
CA GLY A 56 8.09 -4.54 4.67
C GLY A 56 7.97 -5.18 6.05
N GLN A 57 8.73 -4.64 7.00
CA GLN A 57 8.58 -5.01 8.40
C GLN A 57 7.26 -4.46 8.96
N PRO A 58 6.66 -5.10 9.98
CA PRO A 58 5.42 -4.61 10.60
C PRO A 58 5.61 -3.20 11.19
N GLY A 59 4.64 -2.32 10.95
CA GLY A 59 4.61 -1.00 11.57
C GLY A 59 4.34 -1.03 13.08
N PRO A 60 4.45 0.12 13.77
CA PRO A 60 5.02 1.36 13.22
C PRO A 60 6.55 1.34 13.12
N PHE A 61 7.22 0.55 13.96
CA PHE A 61 8.68 0.55 14.05
C PHE A 61 9.38 0.03 12.79
N GLY A 62 8.74 -0.87 12.05
CA GLY A 62 9.25 -1.42 10.80
C GLY A 62 8.83 -0.66 9.54
N TYR A 63 7.97 0.35 9.66
CA TYR A 63 7.52 1.12 8.52
C TYR A 63 8.65 2.00 7.99
N SER A 64 9.09 1.75 6.75
CA SER A 64 10.26 2.43 6.17
C SER A 64 10.09 2.69 4.68
N ILE A 65 9.80 3.94 4.34
CA ILE A 65 9.85 4.44 2.96
C ILE A 65 11.26 4.33 2.36
N PRO A 66 12.36 4.66 3.07
CA PRO A 66 13.70 4.50 2.52
C PRO A 66 14.03 3.06 2.12
N SER A 67 13.58 2.06 2.90
CA SER A 67 13.81 0.65 2.56
C SER A 67 13.05 0.23 1.30
N LEU A 68 11.81 0.72 1.14
CA LEU A 68 11.02 0.49 -0.07
C LEU A 68 11.64 1.17 -1.30
N ASP A 69 12.07 2.44 -1.19
CA ASP A 69 12.72 3.18 -2.28
C ASP A 69 14.02 2.48 -2.72
N TYR A 70 14.85 2.06 -1.75
CA TYR A 70 16.06 1.27 -2.04
C TYR A 70 15.73 -0.02 -2.81
N PHE A 71 14.69 -0.75 -2.37
CA PHE A 71 14.25 -1.97 -3.04
C PHE A 71 13.79 -1.68 -4.49
N LEU A 72 12.97 -0.65 -4.70
CA LEU A 72 12.44 -0.31 -6.02
C LEU A 72 13.56 0.10 -7.00
N ARG A 73 14.50 0.95 -6.56
CA ARG A 73 15.65 1.36 -7.38
C ARG A 73 16.56 0.21 -7.78
N LYS A 74 16.69 -0.80 -6.91
CA LYS A 74 17.50 -1.99 -7.19
C LYS A 74 16.78 -2.98 -8.12
N SER A 75 15.45 -3.05 -8.04
CA SER A 75 14.65 -4.08 -8.71
C SER A 75 14.12 -3.68 -10.08
N ILE A 76 14.01 -2.37 -10.35
CA ILE A 76 13.63 -1.83 -11.66
C ILE A 76 14.92 -1.38 -12.33
N PRO A 77 15.43 -2.09 -13.36
CA PRO A 77 16.52 -1.57 -14.17
C PRO A 77 16.08 -0.24 -14.76
N ILE A 78 16.81 0.83 -14.48
CA ILE A 78 16.65 2.08 -15.21
C ILE A 78 17.16 1.78 -16.62
N ASN A 79 16.26 1.45 -17.54
CA ASN A 79 16.59 1.45 -18.96
C ASN A 79 16.83 2.92 -19.32
N ASN A 80 18.11 3.26 -19.54
CA ASN A 80 18.53 4.51 -20.19
C ASN A 80 18.12 4.49 -21.66
#